data_AF-X0SRY2-F1
#
_entry.id   AF-X0SRY2-F1
#
_cell.length_a   1.000
_cell.length_b   1.000
_cell.length_c   1.000
_cell.angle_alpha   90.00
_cell.angle_beta   90.00
_cell.angle_gamma   90.00
#
_symmetry.space_group_name_H-M   'P 1'
#
loop_
_entity.id
_entity.type
_entity.pdbx_description
1 polymer ?
#
loop_
_entity_poly.entity_id
_entity_poly.type
_entity_poly.pdbx_seq_one_letter_code
_entity_poly.pdbx_strand_id
1 'polypeptide(L)'
;MNGRPCRPTAGGPGAALEERPVRLPSDHADRMRRARLSLEGLSLGDAFGERFFLPPALAESLVEKRVLPAPPWHYTDDTVMALSIVETLEIHGAIDQETLAERFSRKYRADPGRGYGGMAHRILREIGK
;
A
#
# COMPACT_ATOMS: atom_id res chain seq x y z
N MET A 1 49.15 -29.44 35.63
CA MET A 1 48.06 -29.50 34.63
C MET A 1 46.76 -29.29 35.39
N ASN A 2 46.32 -28.05 35.53
CA ASN A 2 45.14 -27.70 36.34
C ASN A 2 44.00 -27.33 35.37
N GLY A 3 42.99 -28.20 35.32
CA GLY A 3 41.80 -28.06 34.49
C GLY A 3 40.96 -26.85 34.92
N ARG A 4 40.61 -26.00 33.95
CA ARG A 4 39.63 -24.92 34.11
C ARG A 4 38.22 -25.50 34.18
N PRO A 5 37.32 -25.00 35.03
CA PRO A 5 35.92 -25.42 35.01
C PRO A 5 35.19 -24.81 33.80
N CYS A 6 34.35 -25.62 33.15
CA CYS A 6 33.39 -25.22 32.13
C CYS A 6 32.46 -24.11 32.67
N ARG A 7 32.29 -23.03 31.89
CA ARG A 7 31.18 -22.09 32.10
C ARG A 7 29.88 -22.74 31.62
N PRO A 8 28.77 -22.60 32.36
CA PRO A 8 27.46 -22.99 31.85
C PRO A 8 27.01 -21.99 30.76
N THR A 9 26.48 -22.53 29.68
CA THR A 9 25.75 -21.81 28.64
C THR A 9 24.40 -21.37 29.18
N ALA A 10 24.23 -20.06 29.43
CA ALA A 10 22.93 -19.48 29.70
C ALA A 10 22.28 -19.08 28.36
N GLY A 11 21.46 -19.98 27.82
CA GLY A 11 20.35 -19.58 26.96
C GLY A 11 19.34 -18.83 27.82
N GLY A 12 19.16 -17.53 27.52
CA GLY A 12 18.06 -16.73 28.04
C GLY A 12 16.89 -16.76 27.07
N PRO A 13 15.65 -16.91 27.55
CA PRO A 13 14.45 -17.00 26.71
C PRO A 13 14.21 -15.68 25.98
N GLY A 14 13.58 -15.77 24.81
CA GLY A 14 13.31 -14.67 23.91
C GLY A 14 12.87 -13.41 24.64
N ALA A 15 13.61 -12.33 24.41
CA ALA A 15 13.11 -10.99 24.64
C ALA A 15 11.83 -10.89 23.80
N ALA A 16 10.67 -11.03 24.46
CA ALA A 16 9.42 -10.58 23.90
C ALA A 16 9.67 -9.15 23.45
N LEU A 17 9.58 -8.91 22.15
CA LEU A 17 9.56 -7.57 21.61
C LEU A 17 8.40 -6.89 22.33
N GLU A 18 8.70 -6.00 23.29
CA GLU A 18 7.68 -5.14 23.88
C GLU A 18 7.06 -4.37 22.72
N GLU A 19 5.83 -4.75 22.34
CA GLU A 19 5.01 -3.96 21.44
C GLU A 19 4.72 -2.64 22.17
N ARG A 20 5.59 -1.66 21.95
CA ARG A 20 5.34 -0.30 22.42
C ARG A 20 4.04 0.15 21.78
N PRO A 21 3.01 0.52 22.57
CA PRO A 21 1.75 0.97 22.02
C PRO A 21 2.03 2.17 21.12
N VAL A 22 1.62 2.07 19.85
CA VAL A 22 1.74 3.16 18.89
C VAL A 22 0.97 4.34 19.44
N ARG A 23 1.68 5.41 19.82
CA ARG A 23 1.04 6.64 20.26
C ARG A 23 0.69 7.48 19.04
N LEU A 24 -0.58 7.42 18.65
CA LEU A 24 -1.09 8.18 17.53
C LEU A 24 -1.03 9.69 17.80
N PRO A 25 -0.81 10.52 16.77
CA PRO A 25 -0.88 11.98 16.88
C PRO A 25 -2.24 12.45 17.39
N SER A 26 -2.29 13.56 18.12
CA SER A 26 -3.54 14.08 18.69
C SER A 26 -4.58 14.49 17.64
N ASP A 27 -4.15 14.79 16.42
CA ASP A 27 -4.99 15.15 15.27
C ASP A 27 -5.22 13.99 14.30
N HIS A 28 -4.88 12.75 14.69
CA HIS A 28 -4.91 11.57 13.82
C HIS A 28 -6.28 11.35 13.16
N ALA A 29 -7.36 11.48 13.91
CA ALA A 29 -8.72 11.32 13.38
C ALA A 29 -9.01 12.30 12.24
N ASP A 30 -8.57 13.55 12.37
CA ASP A 30 -8.79 14.61 11.39
C ASP A 30 -7.95 14.38 10.13
N ARG A 31 -6.70 13.94 10.32
CA ARG A 31 -5.82 13.52 9.23
C ARG A 31 -6.41 12.34 8.47
N MET A 32 -6.96 11.35 9.16
CA MET A 32 -7.60 10.19 8.53
C MET A 32 -8.89 10.54 7.81
N ARG A 33 -9.69 11.52 8.28
CA ARG A 33 -10.84 12.02 7.50
C ARG A 33 -10.41 12.60 6.16
N ARG A 34 -9.33 13.40 6.14
CA ARG A 34 -8.78 13.94 4.89
C ARG A 34 -8.18 12.86 3.99
N ALA A 35 -7.46 11.90 4.57
CA ALA A 35 -6.87 10.79 3.82
C ALA A 35 -7.95 9.93 3.13
N ARG A 36 -9.04 9.60 3.83
CA ARG A 36 -10.16 8.84 3.25
C ARG A 36 -10.90 9.63 2.16
N LEU A 37 -11.14 10.92 2.37
CA LEU A 37 -11.74 11.79 1.34
C LEU A 37 -10.86 11.86 0.08
N SER A 38 -9.55 12.02 0.26
CA SER A 38 -8.59 12.01 -0.85
C SER A 38 -8.55 10.66 -1.56
N LEU A 39 -8.63 9.55 -0.82
CA LEU A 39 -8.65 8.20 -1.37
C LEU A 39 -9.92 7.92 -2.17
N GLU A 40 -11.08 8.38 -1.71
CA GLU A 40 -12.34 8.26 -2.44
C GLU A 40 -12.25 8.99 -3.79
N GLY A 41 -11.79 10.24 -3.78
CA GLY A 41 -11.56 11.00 -5.02
C GLY A 41 -10.52 10.37 -5.94
N LEU A 42 -9.41 9.85 -5.39
CA LEU A 42 -8.41 9.11 -6.16
C LEU A 42 -9.02 7.87 -6.80
N SER A 43 -9.80 7.08 -6.06
CA SER A 43 -10.38 5.84 -6.58
C SER A 43 -11.36 6.07 -7.73
N LEU A 44 -12.13 7.17 -7.65
CA LEU A 44 -13.02 7.60 -8.72
C LEU A 44 -12.23 8.05 -9.96
N GLY A 45 -11.21 8.89 -9.75
CA GLY A 45 -10.37 9.42 -10.83
C GLY A 45 -9.57 8.32 -11.54
N ASP A 46 -9.03 7.38 -10.79
CA ASP A 46 -8.34 6.17 -11.29
C ASP A 46 -9.29 5.32 -12.13
N ALA A 47 -10.40 4.86 -11.54
CA ALA A 47 -11.35 3.99 -12.23
C ALA A 47 -12.00 4.64 -13.47
N PHE A 48 -12.22 5.96 -13.44
CA PHE A 48 -12.69 6.72 -14.59
C PHE A 48 -11.59 6.93 -15.64
N GLY A 49 -10.41 7.36 -15.22
CA GLY A 49 -9.27 7.67 -16.09
C GLY A 49 -8.78 6.44 -16.86
N GLU A 50 -8.80 5.27 -16.23
CA GLU A 50 -8.48 3.98 -16.87
C GLU A 50 -9.35 3.70 -18.11
N ARG A 51 -10.55 4.27 -18.19
CA ARG A 51 -11.44 4.11 -19.35
C ARG A 51 -11.01 4.93 -20.58
N PHE A 52 -10.02 5.80 -20.44
CA PHE A 52 -9.54 6.70 -21.49
C PHE A 52 -8.18 6.29 -22.09
N PHE A 53 -7.65 5.10 -21.76
CA PHE A 53 -6.57 4.47 -22.52
C PHE A 53 -7.07 3.95 -23.89
N LEU A 54 -7.53 4.89 -24.71
CA LEU A 54 -8.12 4.72 -26.03
C LEU A 54 -7.25 5.48 -27.06
N PRO A 55 -7.46 5.26 -28.37
CA PRO A 55 -6.89 6.15 -29.38
C PRO A 55 -7.25 7.62 -29.08
N PRO A 56 -6.29 8.57 -29.16
CA PRO A 56 -6.51 9.96 -28.72
C PRO A 56 -7.76 10.63 -29.30
N ALA A 57 -7.99 10.48 -30.61
CA ALA A 57 -9.16 11.06 -31.28
C ALA A 57 -10.51 10.53 -30.72
N LEU A 58 -10.55 9.27 -30.27
CA LEU A 58 -11.76 8.71 -29.65
C LEU A 58 -11.95 9.27 -28.23
N ALA A 59 -10.88 9.30 -27.43
CA ALA A 59 -10.89 9.85 -26.09
C ALA A 59 -11.35 11.33 -26.10
N GLU A 60 -10.76 12.14 -26.98
CA GLU A 60 -11.14 13.55 -27.20
C GLU A 60 -12.61 13.68 -27.57
N SER A 61 -13.11 12.87 -28.51
CA SER A 61 -14.52 12.92 -28.91
C SER A 61 -15.47 12.56 -27.77
N LEU A 62 -15.12 11.60 -26.92
CA LEU A 62 -15.93 11.23 -25.75
C LEU A 62 -15.97 12.37 -24.72
N VAL A 63 -14.82 13.02 -24.48
CA VAL A 63 -14.71 14.17 -23.56
C VAL A 63 -15.55 15.35 -24.07
N GLU A 64 -15.39 15.73 -25.35
CA GLU A 64 -16.14 16.82 -25.97
C GLU A 64 -17.65 16.61 -25.90
N LYS A 65 -18.09 15.38 -26.18
CA LYS A 65 -19.51 15.00 -26.16
C LYS A 65 -20.04 14.71 -24.75
N ARG A 66 -19.18 14.77 -23.72
CA ARG A 66 -19.51 14.40 -22.33
C ARG A 66 -20.14 13.01 -22.20
N VAL A 67 -19.66 12.06 -23.00
CA VAL A 67 -20.15 10.68 -22.98
C VAL A 67 -19.40 9.92 -21.90
N LEU A 68 -20.16 9.35 -20.95
CA LEU A 68 -19.58 8.50 -19.92
C LEU A 68 -19.22 7.12 -20.48
N PRO A 69 -18.02 6.58 -20.16
CA PRO A 69 -17.68 5.20 -20.48
C PRO A 69 -18.65 4.23 -19.82
N ALA A 70 -19.00 3.14 -20.51
CA ALA A 70 -19.87 2.12 -19.94
C ALA A 70 -19.24 1.47 -18.68
N PRO A 71 -20.04 1.15 -17.65
CA PRO A 71 -19.59 0.37 -16.50
C PRO A 71 -19.30 -1.09 -16.91
N PRO A 72 -18.55 -1.86 -16.09
CA PRO A 72 -17.96 -1.47 -14.81
C PRO A 72 -16.70 -0.61 -14.96
N TRP A 73 -16.46 0.27 -13.98
CA TRP A 73 -15.20 1.02 -13.85
C TRP A 73 -14.36 0.37 -12.75
N HIS A 74 -13.36 -0.40 -13.16
CA HIS A 74 -12.41 -1.00 -12.24
C HIS A 74 -11.29 0.01 -11.95
N TYR A 75 -10.91 0.15 -10.69
CA TYR A 75 -9.70 0.87 -10.30
C TYR A 75 -8.43 0.08 -10.65
N THR A 76 -7.28 0.73 -10.71
CA THR A 76 -6.00 0.12 -11.09
C THR A 76 -5.09 -0.09 -9.87
N ASP A 77 -3.80 -0.31 -10.12
CA ASP A 77 -2.79 -0.36 -9.07
C ASP A 77 -2.68 0.95 -8.29
N ASP A 78 -3.01 2.10 -8.89
CA ASP A 78 -3.00 3.40 -8.20
C ASP A 78 -3.86 3.38 -6.93
N THR A 79 -5.12 2.94 -7.03
CA THR A 79 -6.00 2.79 -5.85
C THR A 79 -5.50 1.73 -4.88
N VAL A 80 -4.96 0.61 -5.38
CA VAL A 80 -4.46 -0.48 -4.52
C VAL A 80 -3.25 -0.04 -3.69
N MET A 81 -2.35 0.72 -4.30
CA MET A 81 -1.18 1.29 -3.64
C MET A 81 -1.62 2.39 -2.66
N ALA A 82 -2.51 3.29 -3.06
CA ALA A 82 -3.05 4.32 -2.16
C ALA A 82 -3.76 3.74 -0.93
N LEU A 83 -4.52 2.65 -1.10
CA LEU A 83 -5.13 1.91 0.02
C LEU A 83 -4.08 1.44 1.03
N SER A 84 -2.95 0.92 0.57
CA SER A 84 -1.87 0.46 1.46
C SER A 84 -1.29 1.62 2.28
N ILE A 85 -1.16 2.80 1.68
CA ILE A 85 -0.71 4.02 2.37
C ILE A 85 -1.71 4.42 3.45
N VAL A 86 -3.00 4.50 3.11
CA VAL A 86 -4.05 4.91 4.06
C VAL A 86 -4.18 3.90 5.21
N GLU A 87 -4.11 2.60 4.93
CA GLU A 87 -4.12 1.54 5.95
C GLU A 87 -2.91 1.65 6.89
N THR A 88 -1.72 1.94 6.37
CA THR A 88 -0.52 2.15 7.21
C THR A 88 -0.67 3.41 8.06
N LEU A 89 -1.14 4.51 7.47
CA LEU A 89 -1.40 5.74 8.22
C LEU A 89 -2.41 5.50 9.34
N GLU A 90 -3.50 4.78 9.07
CA GLU A 90 -4.55 4.49 10.04
C GLU A 90 -4.03 3.81 11.30
N ILE A 91 -3.14 2.83 11.13
CA ILE A 91 -2.58 2.02 12.21
C ILE A 91 -1.43 2.73 12.92
N HIS A 92 -0.54 3.38 12.16
CA HIS A 92 0.73 3.89 12.69
C HIS A 92 0.74 5.40 12.96
N GLY A 93 -0.23 6.16 12.45
CA GLY A 93 -0.26 7.64 12.49
C GLY A 93 0.81 8.32 11.61
N ALA A 94 1.64 7.51 10.96
CA ALA A 94 2.77 7.87 10.10
C ALA A 94 3.03 6.75 9.09
N ILE A 95 3.95 6.98 8.15
CA ILE A 95 4.41 5.91 7.25
C ILE A 95 5.45 5.06 7.99
N ASP A 96 5.03 3.87 8.39
CA ASP A 96 5.95 2.78 8.74
C ASP A 96 6.36 2.06 7.44
N GLN A 97 7.65 2.15 7.08
CA GLN A 97 8.13 1.69 5.78
C GLN A 97 8.03 0.18 5.62
N GLU A 98 8.30 -0.58 6.68
CA GLU A 98 8.26 -2.05 6.67
C GLU A 98 6.83 -2.54 6.46
N THR A 99 5.89 -2.04 7.27
CA THR A 99 4.46 -2.37 7.15
C THR A 99 3.92 -1.97 5.78
N LEU A 100 4.32 -0.79 5.26
CA LEU A 100 3.89 -0.34 3.94
C LEU A 100 4.44 -1.25 2.83
N ALA A 101 5.72 -1.62 2.88
CA ALA A 101 6.34 -2.50 1.90
C ALA A 101 5.67 -3.88 1.89
N GLU A 102 5.40 -4.45 3.08
CA GLU A 102 4.69 -5.72 3.21
C GLU A 102 3.27 -5.63 2.60
N ARG A 103 2.53 -4.56 2.90
CA ARG A 103 1.19 -4.32 2.34
C ARG A 103 1.20 -4.21 0.83
N PHE A 104 2.14 -3.44 0.27
CA PHE A 104 2.29 -3.34 -1.18
C PHE A 104 2.55 -4.70 -1.81
N SER A 105 3.50 -5.47 -1.28
CA SER A 105 3.82 -6.78 -1.84
C SER A 105 2.67 -7.79 -1.70
N ARG A 106 1.96 -7.77 -0.57
CA ARG A 106 0.80 -8.65 -0.33
C ARG A 106 -0.34 -8.34 -1.30
N LYS A 107 -0.72 -7.06 -1.46
CA LYS A 107 -1.81 -6.68 -2.37
C LYS A 107 -1.44 -6.90 -3.83
N TYR A 108 -0.18 -6.62 -4.20
CA TYR A 108 0.34 -6.97 -5.53
C TYR A 108 0.21 -8.46 -5.83
N ARG A 109 0.58 -9.33 -4.89
CA ARG A 109 0.49 -10.79 -5.05
C ARG A 109 -0.96 -11.29 -5.20
N ALA A 110 -1.93 -10.60 -4.61
CA ALA A 110 -3.33 -10.95 -4.72
C ALA A 110 -3.90 -10.69 -6.13
N ASP A 111 -3.42 -9.65 -6.82
CA ASP A 111 -3.83 -9.32 -8.18
C ASP A 111 -2.73 -8.55 -8.95
N PRO A 112 -1.75 -9.27 -9.54
CA PRO A 112 -0.66 -8.64 -10.29
C PRO A 112 -1.12 -7.96 -11.58
N GLY A 113 -2.35 -8.22 -12.05
CA GLY A 113 -2.89 -7.76 -13.33
C GLY A 113 -3.51 -6.36 -13.28
N ARG A 114 -3.30 -5.60 -12.21
CA ARG A 114 -3.96 -4.30 -11.95
C ARG A 114 -3.43 -3.10 -12.71
N GLY A 115 -2.43 -3.26 -13.57
CA GLY A 115 -1.84 -2.14 -14.34
C GLY A 115 -0.44 -1.72 -13.89
N TYR A 116 0.17 -2.44 -12.93
CA TYR A 116 1.50 -2.13 -12.41
C TYR A 116 2.54 -1.88 -13.50
N GLY A 117 3.29 -0.79 -13.35
CA GLY A 117 4.45 -0.52 -14.20
C GLY A 117 5.54 -1.59 -14.09
N GLY A 118 6.34 -1.76 -15.15
CA GLY A 118 7.38 -2.81 -15.20
C GLY A 118 8.42 -2.75 -14.06
N MET A 119 8.71 -1.56 -13.53
CA MET A 119 9.58 -1.39 -12.36
C MET A 119 8.87 -1.84 -11.07
N ALA A 120 7.60 -1.45 -10.87
CA ALA A 120 6.81 -1.82 -9.70
C ALA A 120 6.70 -3.34 -9.58
N HIS A 121 6.41 -4.01 -10.70
CA HIS A 121 6.44 -5.47 -10.81
C HIS A 121 7.73 -6.09 -10.25
N ARG A 122 8.90 -5.52 -10.56
CA ARG A 122 10.20 -6.05 -10.10
C ARG A 122 10.35 -5.89 -8.58
N ILE A 123 10.18 -4.66 -8.10
CA ILE A 123 10.38 -4.31 -6.69
C ILE A 123 9.40 -5.08 -5.79
N LEU A 124 8.12 -5.14 -6.16
CA LEU A 124 7.09 -5.76 -5.32
C LEU A 124 7.23 -7.28 -5.21
N ARG A 125 7.80 -7.93 -6.25
CA ARG A 125 8.19 -9.34 -6.19
C ARG A 125 9.40 -9.57 -5.30
N GLU A 126 10.36 -8.65 -5.28
CA GLU A 126 11.57 -8.76 -4.46
C GLU A 126 11.28 -8.58 -2.97
N ILE A 127 10.40 -7.64 -2.61
CA ILE A 127 9.92 -7.45 -1.23
C ILE A 127 9.20 -8.70 -0.70
N GLY A 128 8.59 -9.48 -1.59
CA GLY A 128 7.79 -10.64 -1.20
C GLY A 128 8.50 -11.97 -1.11
N LYS A 129 9.83 -11.99 -1.31
CA LYS A 129 10.68 -13.16 -1.07
C LYS A 129 11.01 -13.27 0.40
#